data_AF-M1AG10-F1
#
_entry.id   AF-M1AG10-F1
#
_cell.length_a   1.000
_cell.length_b   1.000
_cell.length_c   1.000
_cell.angle_alpha   90.00
_cell.angle_beta   90.00
_cell.angle_gamma   90.00
#
_symmetry.space_group_name_H-M   'P 1'
#
loop_
_entity.id
_entity.type
_entity.pdbx_description
1 polymer ?
#
loop_
_entity_poly.entity_id
_entity_poly.type
_entity_poly.pdbx_seq_one_letter_code
_entity_poly.pdbx_strand_id
1 'polypeptide(L)'
;MAGCQTAFSNIVMSVVVFLTLEFITPLFKFTPNAILAAIIISAVLGLIDYEAAILIWKIDKFDFVACIGAFFGVVFASVEIGLLIAVSPYRKT
;
A
#
# COMPACT_ATOMS: atom_id res chain seq x y z
N MET A 1 9.33 10.94 10.87
CA MET A 1 8.95 11.96 9.85
C MET A 1 9.33 13.31 10.43
N ALA A 2 10.37 13.95 9.89
CA ALA A 2 10.81 15.26 10.36
C ALA A 2 9.68 16.28 10.09
N GLY A 3 9.15 16.88 11.16
CA GLY A 3 7.89 17.63 11.15
C GLY A 3 7.91 18.89 10.30
N CYS A 4 7.63 18.77 9.00
CA CYS A 4 7.23 19.87 8.15
C CYS A 4 5.78 19.67 7.69
N GLN A 5 4.86 20.45 8.27
CA GLN A 5 3.41 20.40 7.98
C GLN A 5 2.95 21.46 6.96
N THR A 6 3.84 22.00 6.12
CA THR A 6 3.49 23.07 5.17
C THR A 6 3.41 22.57 3.74
N ALA A 7 2.49 23.14 2.94
CA ALA A 7 2.33 22.83 1.52
C ALA A 7 3.64 23.01 0.71
N PHE A 8 4.54 23.87 1.19
CA PHE A 8 5.87 24.05 0.63
C PHE A 8 6.71 22.76 0.68
N SER A 9 6.54 21.91 1.71
CA SER A 9 7.24 20.62 1.79
C SER A 9 6.81 19.65 0.68
N ASN A 10 5.53 19.65 0.30
CA ASN A 10 5.06 18.84 -0.82
C ASN A 10 5.60 19.35 -2.16
N ILE A 11 5.73 20.67 -2.32
CA ILE A 11 6.32 21.29 -3.51
C ILE A 11 7.80 20.91 -3.62
N VAL A 12 8.57 21.02 -2.53
CA VAL A 12 9.99 20.64 -2.54
C VAL A 12 10.14 19.14 -2.83
N MET A 13 9.32 18.29 -2.22
CA MET A 13 9.35 16.85 -2.47
C MET A 13 9.07 16.53 -3.94
N SER A 14 8.05 17.12 -4.56
CA SER A 14 7.71 16.86 -5.96
C SER A 14 8.79 17.35 -6.93
N VAL A 15 9.38 18.52 -6.67
CA VAL A 15 10.51 19.06 -7.47
C VAL A 15 11.73 18.14 -7.36
N VAL A 16 12.06 17.64 -6.16
CA VAL A 16 13.17 16.71 -5.97
C VAL A 16 12.92 15.39 -6.68
N VAL A 17 11.69 14.85 -6.63
CA VAL A 17 11.32 13.64 -7.36
C VAL A 17 11.41 13.86 -8.88
N PHE A 18 10.94 15.00 -9.38
CA PHE A 18 11.03 15.35 -10.80
C PHE A 18 12.49 15.42 -11.28
N LEU A 19 13.35 16.11 -10.54
CA LEU A 19 14.79 16.17 -10.83
C LEU A 19 15.45 14.80 -10.75
N THR A 20 15.04 13.95 -9.81
CA THR A 20 15.53 12.56 -9.69
C THR A 20 15.14 11.75 -10.92
N LEU A 21 13.92 11.90 -11.43
CA LEU A 21 13.49 11.20 -12.64
C LEU A 21 14.19 11.73 -13.91
N GLU A 22 14.64 12.97 -13.96
CA GLU A 22 15.35 13.50 -15.15
C GLU A 22 16.85 13.21 -15.12
N PHE A 23 17.49 13.31 -13.95
CA PHE A 23 18.94 13.11 -13.81
C PHE A 23 19.36 11.69 -13.37
N ILE A 24 18.55 11.00 -12.55
CA ILE A 24 18.88 9.69 -11.94
C ILE A 24 18.16 8.52 -12.65
N THR A 25 17.24 8.77 -13.58
CA THR A 25 16.66 7.71 -14.44
C THR A 25 17.68 6.85 -15.20
N PRO A 26 18.86 7.31 -15.66
CA PRO A 26 19.89 6.40 -16.16
C PRO A 26 20.41 5.44 -15.09
N LEU A 27 20.53 5.89 -13.83
CA LEU A 27 20.90 5.04 -12.69
C LEU A 27 19.81 4.00 -12.37
N PHE A 28 18.52 4.37 -12.43
CA PHE A 28 17.42 3.41 -12.24
C PHE A 28 17.38 2.32 -13.32
N LYS A 29 17.89 2.59 -14.52
CA LYS A 29 17.98 1.60 -15.60
C LYS A 29 19.02 0.51 -15.33
N PHE A 30 20.04 0.82 -14.52
CA PHE A 30 21.07 -0.12 -14.08
C PHE A 30 20.76 -0.79 -12.74
N THR A 31 19.71 -0.34 -12.04
CA THR A 31 19.31 -0.94 -10.77
C THR A 31 18.76 -2.35 -11.03
N PRO A 32 19.41 -3.41 -10.53
CA PRO A 32 18.90 -4.76 -10.68
C PRO A 32 17.49 -4.87 -10.06
N ASN A 33 16.61 -5.62 -10.72
CA ASN A 33 15.24 -5.92 -10.25
C ASN A 33 15.20 -6.41 -8.78
N ALA A 34 16.30 -6.96 -8.28
CA ALA A 34 16.48 -7.35 -6.88
C ALA A 34 16.27 -6.20 -5.88
N ILE A 35 16.76 -4.99 -6.18
CA ILE A 35 16.65 -3.84 -5.28
C ILE A 35 15.20 -3.32 -5.26
N LEU A 36 14.56 -3.26 -6.44
CA LEU A 36 13.15 -2.89 -6.55
C LEU A 36 12.27 -3.88 -5.79
N ALA A 37 12.52 -5.18 -5.95
CA ALA A 37 11.81 -6.22 -5.19
C ALA A 37 12.04 -6.08 -3.68
N ALA A 38 13.28 -5.83 -3.24
CA ALA A 38 13.59 -5.65 -1.82
C ALA A 38 12.86 -4.44 -1.21
N ILE A 39 12.78 -3.32 -1.94
CA ILE A 39 12.04 -2.12 -1.49
C ILE A 39 10.54 -2.43 -1.37
N ILE A 40 9.95 -3.10 -2.36
CA ILE A 40 8.53 -3.49 -2.33
C ILE A 40 8.24 -4.42 -1.14
N ILE A 41 9.06 -5.46 -0.95
CA ILE A 41 8.89 -6.41 0.16
C ILE A 41 9.00 -5.67 1.50
N SER A 42 9.99 -4.79 1.67
CA SER A 42 10.13 -4.00 2.90
C SER A 42 8.93 -3.08 3.15
N ALA A 43 8.36 -2.49 2.10
CA ALA A 43 7.17 -1.64 2.22
C ALA A 43 5.93 -2.46 2.62
N VAL A 44 5.73 -3.64 2.02
CA VAL A 44 4.62 -4.54 2.34
C VAL A 44 4.73 -5.05 3.78
N LEU A 45 5.94 -5.42 4.22
CA LEU A 45 6.17 -5.84 5.61
C LEU A 45 5.86 -4.71 6.61
N GLY A 46 6.14 -3.46 6.25
CA GLY A 46 5.79 -2.29 7.08
C GLY A 46 4.30 -1.95 7.08
N LEU A 47 3.51 -2.50 6.16
CA LEU A 47 2.07 -2.27 6.06
C LEU A 47 1.24 -3.39 6.72
N ILE A 48 1.83 -4.59 6.92
CA ILE A 48 1.14 -5.71 7.57
C ILE A 48 1.14 -5.51 9.09
N ASP A 49 0.03 -5.00 9.61
CA ASP A 49 -0.25 -4.94 11.05
C ASP A 49 -0.85 -6.28 11.53
N TYR A 50 0.03 -7.19 11.96
CA TYR A 50 -0.38 -8.50 12.51
C TYR A 50 -1.29 -8.37 13.74
N GLU A 51 -1.09 -7.33 14.56
CA GLU A 51 -1.87 -7.09 15.77
C GLU A 51 -3.32 -6.73 15.45
N ALA A 52 -3.54 -5.92 14.41
CA ALA A 52 -4.87 -5.58 13.92
C ALA A 52 -5.60 -6.81 13.35
N ALA A 53 -4.91 -7.68 12.61
CA ALA A 53 -5.50 -8.90 12.06
C ALA A 53 -5.99 -9.85 13.16
N ILE A 54 -5.25 -10.00 14.25
CA ILE A 54 -5.63 -10.83 15.41
C ILE A 54 -6.80 -10.19 16.16
N LEU A 55 -6.80 -8.86 16.31
CA LEU A 55 -7.87 -8.12 16.96
C LEU A 55 -9.21 -8.28 16.20
N ILE A 56 -9.18 -8.13 14.88
CA ILE A 56 -10.36 -8.29 14.00
C ILE A 56 -10.93 -9.71 14.11
N TRP A 57 -10.08 -10.74 14.05
CA TRP A 57 -10.51 -12.14 14.19
C TRP A 57 -11.22 -12.42 15.54
N LYS A 58 -10.85 -11.70 16.60
CA LYS A 58 -11.43 -11.89 17.94
C LYS A 58 -12.72 -11.10 18.16
N ILE A 59 -12.91 -9.97 17.48
CA ILE A 59 -14.04 -9.05 17.67
C ILE A 59 -15.20 -9.40 16.74
N ASP A 60 -14.95 -9.56 15.45
CA ASP A 60 -16.02 -9.74 14.47
C ASP A 60 -15.62 -10.68 13.32
N LYS A 61 -16.37 -11.80 13.21
CA LYS A 61 -16.10 -12.83 12.20
C LYS A 61 -16.52 -12.41 10.79
N PHE A 62 -17.47 -11.48 10.64
CA PHE A 62 -17.91 -10.99 9.34
C PHE A 62 -16.84 -10.08 8.73
N ASP A 63 -16.24 -9.23 9.55
CA ASP A 63 -15.15 -8.33 9.15
C ASP A 63 -13.92 -9.12 8.66
N PHE A 64 -13.60 -10.23 9.33
CA PHE A 64 -12.54 -11.13 8.87
C PHE A 64 -12.85 -11.82 7.53
N VAL A 65 -14.09 -12.27 7.32
CA VAL A 65 -14.50 -12.86 6.04
C VAL A 65 -14.45 -11.82 4.92
N ALA A 66 -14.81 -10.57 5.19
CA ALA A 66 -14.66 -9.46 4.24
C ALA A 66 -13.18 -9.21 3.91
N CYS A 67 -12.30 -9.24 4.91
CA CYS A 67 -10.86 -9.07 4.73
C CYS A 67 -10.24 -10.20 3.88
N ILE A 68 -10.60 -11.46 4.16
CA ILE A 68 -10.20 -12.62 3.33
C ILE A 68 -10.77 -12.52 1.91
N GLY A 69 -12.05 -12.16 1.79
CA GLY A 69 -12.71 -11.98 0.49
C GLY A 69 -12.06 -10.88 -0.34
N ALA A 70 -11.66 -9.77 0.30
CA ALA A 70 -10.92 -8.69 -0.33
C ALA A 70 -9.54 -9.16 -0.77
N PHE A 71 -8.79 -9.87 0.09
CA PHE A 71 -7.48 -10.42 -0.23
C PHE A 71 -7.53 -11.33 -1.46
N PHE A 72 -8.47 -12.28 -1.48
CA PHE A 72 -8.68 -13.14 -2.65
C PHE A 72 -9.19 -12.37 -3.87
N GLY A 73 -10.03 -11.35 -3.68
CA GLY A 73 -10.51 -10.48 -4.75
C GLY A 73 -9.39 -9.69 -5.42
N VAL A 74 -8.43 -9.17 -4.64
CA VAL A 74 -7.26 -8.47 -5.20
C VAL A 74 -6.34 -9.43 -5.94
N VAL A 75 -6.10 -10.62 -5.39
CA VAL A 75 -5.18 -11.62 -5.98
C VAL A 75 -5.74 -12.22 -7.27
N PHE A 76 -7.04 -12.53 -7.34
CA PHE A 76 -7.63 -13.23 -8.48
C PHE A 76 -8.24 -12.32 -9.54
N ALA A 77 -8.75 -11.14 -9.16
CA ALA A 77 -9.51 -10.28 -10.06
C ALA A 77 -8.78 -8.97 -10.34
N SER A 78 -8.63 -8.10 -9.34
CA SER A 78 -7.87 -6.84 -9.38
C SER A 78 -8.10 -6.06 -8.08
N VAL A 79 -7.24 -5.06 -7.79
CA VAL A 79 -7.34 -4.18 -6.61
C VAL A 79 -8.74 -3.54 -6.49
N GLU A 80 -9.32 -3.10 -7.61
CA GLU A 80 -10.66 -2.48 -7.65
C GLU A 80 -11.76 -3.44 -7.17
N ILE A 81 -11.71 -4.71 -7.59
CA ILE A 81 -12.73 -5.71 -7.27
C ILE A 81 -12.57 -6.18 -5.83
N GLY A 82 -11.34 -6.34 -5.35
CA GLY A 82 -11.08 -6.64 -3.94
C GLY A 82 -11.61 -5.55 -3.00
N LEU A 83 -11.47 -4.27 -3.39
CA LEU A 83 -12.04 -3.14 -2.64
C LEU A 83 -13.58 -3.16 -2.62
N LEU A 84 -14.22 -3.50 -3.76
CA LEU A 84 -15.68 -3.64 -3.83
C LEU A 84 -16.20 -4.77 -2.93
N ILE A 85 -15.49 -5.90 -2.86
CA ILE A 85 -15.83 -7.02 -1.98
C ILE A 85 -15.67 -6.63 -0.50
N ALA A 86 -14.65 -5.83 -0.16
CA ALA A 86 -14.44 -5.35 1.21
C ALA A 86 -15.59 -4.46 1.71
N VAL A 87 -16.13 -3.57 0.85
CA VAL A 87 -17.17 -2.60 1.23
C VAL A 87 -18.59 -3.14 1.10
N SER A 88 -18.81 -4.16 0.27
CA SER A 88 -20.14 -4.73 0.02
C SER A 88 -20.90 -5.19 1.27
N PRO A 89 -20.27 -5.74 2.34
CA PRO A 89 -20.96 -6.13 3.57
C PRO A 89 -21.51 -4.92 4.34
N TYR A 90 -20.79 -3.79 4.37
CA TYR A 90 -21.20 -2.57 5.08
C TYR A 90 -22.29 -1.79 4.37
N ARG A 91 -22.47 -1.99 3.05
CA ARG A 91 -23.50 -1.30 2.25
C ARG A 91 -24.90 -1.92 2.40
N LYS A 92 -25.03 -3.04 3.10
CA LYS A 92 -26.29 -3.79 3.24
C LYS A 92 -26.93 -3.67 4.64
N THR A 93 -26.27 -2.98 5.56
CA THR A 93 -26.80 -2.53 6.86
C THR A 93 -27.17 -1.06 6.76
#